data_AF-A0A9R1INV4-F1
#
_entry.id   AF-A0A9R1INV4-F1
#
_cell.length_a   1.000
_cell.length_b   1.000
_cell.length_c   1.000
_cell.angle_alpha   90.00
_cell.angle_beta   90.00
_cell.angle_gamma   90.00
#
_symmetry.space_group_name_H-M   'P 1'
#
loop_
_entity.id
_entity.type
_entity.pdbx_description
1 polymer ?
#
loop_
_entity_poly.entity_id
_entity_poly.type
_entity_poly.pdbx_seq_one_letter_code
_entity_poly.pdbx_strand_id
1 'polypeptide(L)'
;MAAAAAMARRLLSPAASTASAAAARLLLSRHLSSAPSSFPRGAGSRAPAALMDMLRPAAVAPSSFHQLIRNAGISTTRSLLADDAMVPVSSPLSSPLGAAEETDKTGAVVKRTKVQAIKKDIKQSPKKVNLVAKLVRGMRVEDALLQLQVTVKRAAKTLYQVIHSARANAAHNHGLDADKLIVEEAFVGKGLYLKRLSYHAKGRCGVRERPRCRLTVVVREATAEEEAKIAKLRVMNYKKLTRKEKQLMPHRLIEVSPKWARKRKEEEEAGASA
;
A
#
# COMPACT_ATOMS: atom_id res chain seq x y z
N MET A 1 -33.28 -30.62 40.37
CA MET A 1 -33.69 -29.23 40.66
C MET A 1 -32.74 -28.35 39.86
N ALA A 2 -33.10 -27.88 38.65
CA ALA A 2 -34.01 -26.76 38.38
C ALA A 2 -33.58 -25.55 39.24
N ALA A 3 -33.07 -24.44 38.71
CA ALA A 3 -33.55 -23.63 37.59
C ALA A 3 -32.37 -22.94 36.85
N ALA A 4 -32.25 -23.07 35.52
CA ALA A 4 -32.86 -22.23 34.47
C ALA A 4 -32.15 -20.86 34.33
N ALA A 5 -31.34 -20.60 33.29
CA ALA A 5 -31.66 -20.47 31.86
C ALA A 5 -32.49 -19.21 31.51
N ALA A 6 -32.14 -18.59 30.37
CA ALA A 6 -32.74 -17.45 29.68
C ALA A 6 -32.15 -16.07 30.09
N MET A 7 -31.74 -15.17 29.19
CA MET A 7 -32.20 -14.86 27.82
C MET A 7 -31.00 -14.40 26.95
N ALA A 8 -30.72 -15.03 25.81
CA ALA A 8 -31.38 -14.84 24.51
C ALA A 8 -31.18 -13.43 23.93
N ARG A 9 -30.26 -13.32 22.95
CA ARG A 9 -30.56 -13.08 21.52
C ARG A 9 -31.35 -11.79 21.25
N ARG A 10 -30.71 -10.85 20.56
CA ARG A 10 -31.43 -10.01 19.59
C ARG A 10 -30.59 -9.80 18.34
N LEU A 11 -30.71 -10.78 17.44
CA LEU A 11 -30.66 -10.54 16.01
C LEU A 11 -31.98 -9.85 15.62
N LEU A 12 -31.90 -8.69 14.98
CA LEU A 12 -32.86 -8.33 13.94
C LEU A 12 -32.18 -7.37 12.95
N SER A 13 -32.16 -7.81 11.70
CA SER A 13 -31.77 -7.07 10.49
C SER A 13 -32.97 -6.24 9.97
N PRO A 14 -33.01 -5.88 8.66
CA PRO A 14 -32.69 -4.58 8.08
C PRO A 14 -33.95 -3.77 7.69
N ALA A 15 -33.79 -2.46 7.46
CA ALA A 15 -34.84 -1.69 6.78
C ALA A 15 -34.21 -0.82 5.68
N ALA A 16 -34.51 -1.22 4.45
CA ALA A 16 -34.41 -0.37 3.27
C ALA A 16 -35.52 0.70 3.33
N SER A 17 -35.20 1.92 2.88
CA SER A 17 -36.21 2.80 2.30
C SER A 17 -35.59 3.56 1.13
N THR A 18 -35.89 3.03 -0.04
CA THR A 18 -35.95 3.70 -1.34
C THR A 18 -36.98 4.83 -1.35
N ALA A 19 -36.77 5.79 -2.26
CA ALA A 19 -37.63 6.90 -2.72
C ALA A 19 -37.01 8.26 -2.34
N SER A 20 -36.79 9.22 -3.23
CA SER A 20 -37.49 9.53 -4.48
C SER A 20 -36.53 10.13 -5.51
N ALA A 21 -36.66 9.67 -6.74
CA ALA A 21 -36.36 10.44 -7.93
C ALA A 21 -37.50 11.46 -8.15
N ALA A 22 -37.17 12.70 -8.51
CA ALA A 22 -37.82 13.51 -9.54
C ALA A 22 -37.49 15.01 -9.41
N ALA A 23 -37.49 15.68 -10.57
CA ALA A 23 -37.49 17.11 -10.82
C ALA A 23 -36.14 17.84 -10.58
N ALA A 24 -35.30 18.03 -11.60
CA ALA A 24 -35.46 18.93 -12.75
C ALA A 24 -35.35 20.43 -12.43
N ARG A 25 -34.34 21.02 -13.09
CA ARG A 25 -34.41 22.28 -13.85
C ARG A 25 -34.28 23.63 -13.11
N LEU A 26 -33.35 24.40 -13.69
CA LEU A 26 -33.28 25.87 -13.83
C LEU A 26 -32.63 26.60 -12.64
N LEU A 27 -31.40 27.07 -12.81
CA LEU A 27 -31.06 28.40 -13.37
C LEU A 27 -31.76 29.53 -12.60
N LEU A 28 -31.05 30.14 -11.66
CA LEU A 28 -30.83 31.58 -11.69
C LEU A 28 -29.70 31.98 -10.72
N SER A 29 -28.60 32.42 -11.31
CA SER A 29 -27.57 33.23 -10.67
C SER A 29 -28.19 34.56 -10.20
N ARG A 30 -28.02 34.89 -8.92
CA ARG A 30 -28.17 36.26 -8.42
C ARG A 30 -26.98 36.61 -7.55
N HIS A 31 -26.08 37.39 -8.14
CA HIS A 31 -25.01 38.11 -7.47
C HIS A 31 -25.60 39.27 -6.64
N LEU A 32 -25.11 39.42 -5.42
CA LEU A 32 -25.15 40.65 -4.61
C LEU A 32 -23.68 40.89 -4.19
N SER A 33 -23.01 41.88 -4.80
CA SER A 33 -22.98 43.28 -4.35
C SER A 33 -21.71 43.56 -3.52
N SER A 34 -20.61 43.84 -4.20
CA SER A 34 -19.44 44.53 -3.64
C SER A 34 -19.39 45.95 -4.21
N ALA A 35 -19.43 46.96 -3.34
CA ALA A 35 -19.21 48.35 -3.68
C ALA A 35 -17.74 48.71 -3.45
N PRO A 36 -17.10 49.45 -4.38
CA PRO A 36 -16.01 50.34 -4.01
C PRO A 36 -16.32 51.79 -4.34
N SER A 37 -15.87 52.64 -3.44
CA SER A 37 -15.96 54.08 -3.41
C SER A 37 -15.26 54.77 -4.59
N SER A 38 -15.92 55.85 -5.00
CA SER A 38 -15.62 56.84 -6.04
C SER A 38 -14.25 57.54 -5.95
N PHE A 39 -13.63 57.73 -7.11
CA PHE A 39 -12.76 58.88 -7.41
C PHE A 39 -13.21 59.51 -8.76
N PRO A 40 -13.29 60.85 -8.88
CA PRO A 40 -13.91 61.49 -10.04
C PRO A 40 -12.92 61.90 -11.15
N ARG A 41 -13.40 61.66 -12.37
CA ARG A 41 -13.35 62.47 -13.61
C ARG A 41 -12.20 63.47 -13.82
N GLY A 42 -11.44 63.22 -14.88
CA GLY A 42 -10.82 64.23 -15.75
C GLY A 42 -11.46 64.19 -17.14
N ALA A 43 -11.85 65.36 -17.64
CA ALA A 43 -12.31 65.66 -19.02
C ALA A 43 -11.29 65.15 -20.07
N GLY A 44 -11.62 64.84 -21.33
CA GLY A 44 -12.71 65.21 -22.21
C GLY A 44 -12.12 65.62 -23.55
N SER A 45 -12.27 64.82 -24.61
CA SER A 45 -12.25 65.30 -26.00
C SER A 45 -12.80 64.22 -26.94
N ARG A 46 -13.89 64.59 -27.64
CA ARG A 46 -14.60 63.83 -28.66
C ARG A 46 -13.77 63.70 -29.94
N ALA A 47 -13.89 62.56 -30.63
CA ALA A 47 -13.95 62.51 -32.09
C ALA A 47 -14.81 61.31 -32.54
N PRO A 48 -15.63 61.46 -33.60
CA PRO A 48 -16.75 60.57 -33.92
C PRO A 48 -16.40 59.39 -34.84
N ALA A 49 -17.39 58.50 -34.93
CA ALA A 49 -17.45 57.25 -35.70
C ALA A 49 -17.18 57.37 -37.22
N ALA A 50 -16.92 56.19 -37.79
CA ALA A 50 -16.90 55.81 -39.20
C ALA A 50 -15.53 55.84 -39.90
N LEU A 51 -14.92 54.65 -40.04
CA LEU A 51 -14.43 54.09 -41.32
C LEU A 51 -13.63 52.79 -41.07
N MET A 52 -13.83 51.83 -41.98
CA MET A 52 -13.08 50.59 -42.16
C MET A 52 -13.53 49.35 -41.37
N ASP A 53 -14.70 48.83 -41.78
CA ASP A 53 -14.77 47.43 -42.18
C ASP A 53 -13.70 47.17 -43.25
N MET A 54 -12.62 46.48 -42.90
CA MET A 54 -11.82 45.61 -43.76
C MET A 54 -10.74 44.98 -42.86
N LEU A 55 -10.56 43.66 -42.98
CA LEU A 55 -9.76 42.76 -42.11
C LEU A 55 -10.47 42.21 -40.85
N ARG A 56 -11.55 41.47 -41.08
CA ARG A 56 -11.90 40.30 -40.27
C ARG A 56 -11.04 39.12 -40.76
N PRO A 57 -10.00 38.66 -40.05
CA PRO A 57 -9.41 37.36 -40.37
C PRO A 57 -10.46 36.30 -40.04
N ALA A 58 -10.88 35.55 -41.06
CA ALA A 58 -11.68 34.36 -40.85
C ALA A 58 -10.97 33.48 -39.82
N ALA A 59 -11.66 33.13 -38.74
CA ALA A 59 -11.18 32.18 -37.76
C ALA A 59 -10.93 30.85 -38.47
N VAL A 60 -9.68 30.60 -38.87
CA VAL A 60 -9.23 29.26 -39.24
C VAL A 60 -9.21 28.49 -37.94
N ALA A 61 -10.28 27.74 -37.68
CA ALA A 61 -10.29 26.77 -36.59
C ALA A 61 -9.03 25.88 -36.74
N PRO A 62 -8.27 25.61 -35.66
CA PRO A 62 -7.13 24.72 -35.76
C PRO A 62 -7.64 23.37 -36.27
N SER A 63 -7.20 22.98 -37.45
CA SER A 63 -7.49 21.65 -37.99
C SER A 63 -7.07 20.65 -36.93
N SER A 64 -8.03 19.86 -36.45
CA SER A 64 -7.74 18.78 -35.50
C SER A 64 -6.55 17.98 -36.04
N PHE A 65 -5.58 17.65 -35.19
CA PHE A 65 -4.36 16.92 -35.57
C PHE A 65 -4.64 15.71 -36.50
N HIS A 66 -5.80 15.08 -36.31
CA HIS A 66 -6.33 14.02 -37.15
C HIS A 66 -6.56 14.40 -38.63
N GLN A 67 -7.06 15.60 -38.91
CA GLN A 67 -7.24 16.10 -40.29
C GLN A 67 -5.89 16.39 -40.98
N LEU A 68 -4.90 16.85 -40.22
CA LEU A 68 -3.55 17.09 -40.71
C LEU A 68 -2.86 15.78 -41.13
N ILE A 69 -3.02 14.71 -40.33
CA ILE A 69 -2.52 13.36 -40.64
C ILE A 69 -3.21 12.77 -41.86
N ARG A 70 -4.53 12.97 -41.99
CA ARG A 70 -5.31 12.47 -43.13
C ARG A 70 -4.88 13.12 -44.45
N ASN A 71 -4.60 14.42 -44.45
CA ASN A 71 -4.18 15.15 -45.65
C ASN A 71 -2.71 14.86 -46.02
N ALA A 72 -1.88 14.49 -45.05
CA ALA A 72 -0.49 14.09 -45.27
C ALA A 72 -0.32 12.66 -45.83
N GLY A 73 -1.42 11.93 -46.09
CA GLY A 73 -1.37 10.58 -46.68
C GLY A 73 -0.81 9.51 -45.74
N ILE A 74 -0.56 9.83 -44.47
CA ILE A 74 -0.13 8.87 -43.45
C ILE A 74 -1.38 8.20 -42.89
N SER A 75 -2.03 7.38 -43.72
CA SER A 75 -3.18 6.57 -43.32
C SER A 75 -2.67 5.26 -42.69
N THR A 76 -3.19 4.90 -41.51
CA THR A 76 -2.94 3.59 -40.87
C THR A 76 -3.74 2.45 -41.51
N THR A 77 -4.49 2.70 -42.57
CA THR A 77 -5.19 1.64 -43.32
C THR A 77 -4.40 1.30 -44.57
N ARG A 78 -3.35 0.50 -44.41
CA ARG A 78 -2.91 -0.34 -45.51
C ARG A 78 -3.94 -1.47 -45.61
N SER A 79 -4.86 -1.34 -46.56
CA SER A 79 -5.63 -2.47 -47.08
C SER A 79 -4.62 -3.50 -47.59
N LEU A 80 -4.35 -4.51 -46.77
CA LEU A 80 -3.74 -5.74 -47.26
C LEU A 80 -4.78 -6.38 -48.19
N LEU A 81 -4.35 -6.71 -49.40
CA LEU A 81 -5.15 -7.48 -50.34
C LEU A 81 -5.62 -8.73 -49.60
N ALA A 82 -6.95 -8.84 -49.53
CA ALA A 82 -7.63 -9.93 -48.88
C ALA A 82 -7.45 -11.19 -49.73
N ASP A 83 -6.63 -12.12 -49.23
CA ASP A 83 -6.84 -13.54 -49.49
C ASP A 83 -7.33 -14.15 -48.17
N ASP A 84 -8.64 -14.45 -48.18
CA ASP A 84 -9.42 -15.33 -47.32
C ASP A 84 -8.74 -15.93 -46.06
N ALA A 85 -8.81 -15.19 -44.94
CA ALA A 85 -9.19 -15.72 -43.61
C ALA A 85 -8.99 -14.62 -42.54
N MET A 86 -10.07 -14.25 -41.87
CA MET A 86 -10.10 -13.25 -40.81
C MET A 86 -9.45 -13.79 -39.51
N VAL A 87 -8.12 -13.71 -39.40
CA VAL A 87 -7.42 -13.81 -38.10
C VAL A 87 -6.47 -12.61 -37.95
N PRO A 88 -6.63 -11.74 -36.95
CA PRO A 88 -5.73 -10.63 -36.74
C PRO A 88 -4.38 -11.15 -36.25
N VAL A 89 -3.39 -11.24 -37.15
CA VAL A 89 -2.01 -11.55 -36.79
C VAL A 89 -1.41 -10.30 -36.13
N SER A 90 -1.07 -10.42 -34.85
CA SER A 90 -0.37 -9.37 -34.09
C SER A 90 0.98 -9.06 -34.73
N SER A 91 1.25 -7.77 -34.92
CA SER A 91 2.54 -7.29 -35.42
C SER A 91 3.72 -7.82 -34.58
N PRO A 92 4.89 -8.14 -35.18
CA PRO A 92 6.04 -8.72 -34.49
C PRO A 92 6.68 -7.78 -33.45
N LEU A 93 6.22 -6.54 -33.37
CA LEU A 93 6.72 -5.49 -32.47
C LEU A 93 5.73 -5.14 -31.34
N SER A 94 4.56 -5.79 -31.28
CA SER A 94 3.58 -5.63 -30.20
C SER A 94 3.57 -6.88 -29.34
N SER A 95 4.21 -6.84 -28.17
CA SER A 95 3.89 -7.81 -27.11
C SER A 95 2.47 -7.51 -26.60
N PRO A 96 1.57 -8.49 -26.45
CA PRO A 96 0.23 -8.23 -25.96
C PRO A 96 0.32 -7.63 -24.56
N LEU A 97 -0.22 -6.41 -24.41
CA LEU A 97 -0.33 -5.73 -23.12
C LEU A 97 -1.46 -6.38 -22.31
N GLY A 98 -1.09 -7.43 -21.59
CA GLY A 98 -1.89 -8.14 -20.62
C GLY A 98 -0.92 -8.92 -19.74
N ALA A 99 -1.13 -8.94 -18.43
CA ALA A 99 -0.22 -9.51 -17.44
C ALA A 99 0.52 -10.75 -17.97
N ALA A 100 1.83 -10.60 -18.21
CA ALA A 100 2.70 -11.70 -18.62
C ALA A 100 2.85 -12.65 -17.43
N GLU A 101 1.87 -13.52 -17.27
CA GLU A 101 2.10 -14.85 -16.75
C GLU A 101 2.91 -15.59 -17.81
N GLU A 102 4.17 -15.85 -17.48
CA GLU A 102 5.01 -16.75 -18.27
C GLU A 102 4.37 -18.13 -18.18
N THR A 103 3.69 -18.53 -19.24
CA THR A 103 3.26 -19.92 -19.43
C THR A 103 4.47 -20.71 -19.93
N ASP A 104 5.07 -21.52 -19.05
CA ASP A 104 5.90 -22.63 -19.48
C ASP A 104 5.08 -23.56 -20.40
N LYS A 105 5.75 -24.30 -21.29
CA LYS A 105 5.19 -25.08 -22.42
C LYS A 105 4.27 -26.26 -22.04
N THR A 106 3.53 -26.18 -20.95
CA THR A 106 2.46 -27.09 -20.57
C THR A 106 1.48 -26.24 -19.79
N GLY A 107 0.25 -26.07 -20.28
CA GLY A 107 -0.74 -25.05 -19.84
C GLY A 107 -1.30 -25.19 -18.42
N ALA A 108 -0.47 -25.53 -17.43
CA ALA A 108 -0.77 -25.43 -16.02
C ALA A 108 -0.28 -24.08 -15.49
N VAL A 109 -1.19 -23.28 -14.93
CA VAL A 109 -0.85 -22.02 -14.23
C VAL A 109 0.00 -22.38 -13.01
N VAL A 110 1.33 -22.25 -13.13
CA VAL A 110 2.25 -22.52 -12.03
C VAL A 110 2.09 -21.39 -11.01
N LYS A 111 1.49 -21.70 -9.85
CA LYS A 111 1.45 -20.77 -8.72
C LYS A 111 2.89 -20.45 -8.31
N ARG A 112 3.33 -19.22 -8.56
CA ARG A 112 4.65 -18.73 -8.14
C ARG A 112 4.76 -18.87 -6.62
N THR A 113 5.69 -19.70 -6.16
CA THR A 113 5.94 -19.98 -4.73
C THR A 113 6.52 -18.76 -3.99
N LYS A 114 7.09 -17.81 -4.73
CA LYS A 114 7.74 -16.61 -4.20
C LYS A 114 6.97 -15.36 -4.61
N VAL A 115 6.78 -14.46 -3.66
CA VAL A 115 6.07 -13.19 -3.86
C VAL A 115 7.02 -12.04 -3.59
N GLN A 116 7.08 -11.10 -4.52
CA GLN A 116 7.98 -9.95 -4.45
C GLN A 116 7.21 -8.65 -4.18
N ALA A 117 7.76 -7.83 -3.28
CA ALA A 117 7.34 -6.45 -3.09
C ALA A 117 8.53 -5.50 -3.22
N ILE A 118 8.36 -4.45 -4.04
CA ILE A 118 9.42 -3.48 -4.33
C ILE A 118 8.94 -2.09 -3.97
N LYS A 119 9.77 -1.34 -3.24
CA LYS A 119 9.61 0.10 -3.04
C LYS A 119 10.77 0.85 -3.66
N LYS A 120 10.44 1.64 -4.69
CA LYS A 120 11.38 2.50 -5.41
C LYS A 120 11.47 3.87 -4.75
N ASP A 121 12.56 4.58 -5.06
CA ASP A 121 12.76 5.99 -4.71
C ASP A 121 12.76 6.34 -3.21
N ILE A 122 13.37 5.48 -2.39
CA ILE A 122 13.50 5.71 -0.96
C ILE A 122 14.59 6.77 -0.72
N LYS A 123 14.21 7.90 -0.10
CA LYS A 123 15.10 9.04 0.24
C LYS A 123 15.99 8.74 1.46
N GLN A 124 16.70 7.61 1.44
CA GLN A 124 17.67 7.19 2.44
C GLN A 124 18.87 6.50 1.80
N SER A 125 20.01 6.50 2.49
CA SER A 125 21.21 5.79 2.03
C SER A 125 20.98 4.27 2.11
N PRO A 126 21.38 3.49 1.09
CA PRO A 126 21.16 2.04 1.07
C PRO A 126 21.85 1.34 2.23
N LYS A 127 23.00 1.83 2.72
CA LYS A 127 23.70 1.25 3.88
C LYS A 127 22.84 1.27 5.14
N LYS A 128 22.10 2.36 5.37
CA LYS A 128 21.23 2.52 6.56
C LYS A 128 19.99 1.63 6.49
N VAL A 129 19.41 1.48 5.29
CA VAL A 129 18.26 0.60 5.07
C VAL A 129 18.69 -0.87 5.17
N ASN A 130 19.83 -1.23 4.57
CA ASN A 130 20.36 -2.59 4.60
C ASN A 130 20.68 -3.08 6.03
N LEU A 131 21.09 -2.19 6.93
CA LEU A 131 21.29 -2.53 8.34
C LEU A 131 20.02 -3.10 8.98
N VAL A 132 18.87 -2.46 8.75
CA VAL A 132 17.59 -2.94 9.29
C VAL A 132 17.06 -4.12 8.47
N ALA A 133 17.28 -4.13 7.15
CA ALA A 133 16.88 -5.25 6.30
C ALA A 133 17.57 -6.56 6.71
N LYS A 134 18.85 -6.52 7.12
CA LYS A 134 19.58 -7.68 7.63
C LYS A 134 18.92 -8.31 8.86
N LEU A 135 18.34 -7.50 9.73
CA LEU A 135 17.70 -7.95 10.96
C LEU A 135 16.45 -8.79 10.68
N VAL A 136 15.70 -8.49 9.60
CA VAL A 136 14.44 -9.17 9.27
C VAL A 136 14.56 -10.35 8.31
N ARG A 137 15.75 -10.63 7.79
CA ARG A 137 15.97 -11.78 6.89
C ARG A 137 15.81 -13.09 7.65
N GLY A 138 15.05 -14.02 7.07
CA GLY A 138 14.80 -15.34 7.65
C GLY A 138 13.83 -15.34 8.83
N MET A 139 13.23 -14.20 9.20
CA MET A 139 12.19 -14.14 10.21
C MET A 139 10.82 -14.46 9.61
N ARG A 140 9.89 -14.96 10.44
CA ARG A 140 8.47 -15.00 10.08
C ARG A 140 7.97 -13.58 9.86
N VAL A 141 7.04 -13.41 8.93
CA VAL A 141 6.51 -12.08 8.58
C VAL A 141 5.91 -11.37 9.79
N GLU A 142 5.16 -12.07 10.62
CA GLU A 142 4.57 -11.51 11.85
C GLU A 142 5.63 -11.03 12.85
N ASP A 143 6.60 -11.90 13.16
CA ASP A 143 7.71 -11.60 14.07
C ASP A 143 8.53 -10.40 13.55
N ALA A 144 8.74 -10.33 12.23
CA ALA A 144 9.43 -9.21 11.58
C ALA A 144 8.65 -7.90 11.72
N LEU A 145 7.31 -7.92 11.54
CA LEU A 145 6.48 -6.72 11.70
C LEU A 145 6.52 -6.19 13.14
N LEU A 146 6.43 -7.07 14.13
CA LEU A 146 6.53 -6.71 15.55
C LEU A 146 7.91 -6.11 15.87
N GLN A 147 8.98 -6.76 15.42
CA GLN A 147 10.33 -6.28 15.65
C GLN A 147 10.58 -4.91 15.00
N LEU A 148 10.03 -4.66 13.82
CA LEU A 148 10.14 -3.37 13.14
C LEU A 148 9.36 -2.25 13.83
N GLN A 149 8.26 -2.56 14.54
CA GLN A 149 7.50 -1.56 15.31
C GLN A 149 8.31 -1.04 16.51
N VAL A 150 9.05 -1.92 17.18
CA VAL A 150 9.88 -1.55 18.35
C VAL A 150 11.21 -0.92 17.95
N THR A 151 11.67 -1.16 16.72
CA THR A 151 12.97 -0.66 16.25
C THR A 151 12.97 0.87 16.07
N VAL A 152 13.87 1.56 16.78
CA VAL A 152 13.99 3.03 16.79
C VAL A 152 14.45 3.63 15.44
N LYS A 153 15.11 2.84 14.58
CA LYS A 153 15.69 3.34 13.32
C LYS A 153 14.59 3.79 12.34
N ARG A 154 14.72 4.98 11.75
CA ARG A 154 13.77 5.51 10.74
C ARG A 154 13.49 4.56 9.56
N ALA A 155 14.49 3.76 9.15
CA ALA A 155 14.33 2.79 8.07
C ALA A 155 13.33 1.66 8.38
N ALA A 156 13.04 1.41 9.66
CA ALA A 156 12.07 0.40 10.08
C ALA A 156 10.66 0.73 9.58
N LYS A 157 10.26 2.01 9.62
CA LYS A 157 8.96 2.47 9.09
C LYS A 157 8.79 2.16 7.59
N THR A 158 9.86 2.36 6.81
CA THR A 158 9.82 2.05 5.37
C THR A 158 9.79 0.55 5.10
N LEU A 159 10.53 -0.25 5.86
CA LEU A 159 10.53 -1.72 5.73
C LEU A 159 9.18 -2.32 6.15
N TYR A 160 8.59 -1.82 7.23
CA TYR A 160 7.28 -2.24 7.72
C TYR A 160 6.22 -2.12 6.63
N GLN A 161 6.15 -0.98 5.94
CA GLN A 161 5.21 -0.76 4.84
C GLN A 161 5.41 -1.75 3.69
N VAL A 162 6.66 -2.08 3.35
CA VAL A 162 6.95 -3.01 2.25
C VAL A 162 6.62 -4.45 2.62
N ILE A 163 6.97 -4.89 3.82
CA ILE A 163 6.64 -6.24 4.31
C ILE A 163 5.12 -6.38 4.46
N HIS A 164 4.43 -5.37 4.98
CA HIS A 164 2.98 -5.36 5.07
C HIS A 164 2.31 -5.48 3.69
N SER A 165 2.84 -4.75 2.69
CA SER A 165 2.38 -4.88 1.30
C SER A 165 2.71 -6.25 0.71
N ALA A 166 3.87 -6.84 1.03
CA ALA A 166 4.23 -8.19 0.59
C ALA A 166 3.26 -9.24 1.12
N ARG A 167 2.92 -9.15 2.42
CA ARG A 167 1.91 -10.00 3.06
C ARG A 167 0.55 -9.89 2.37
N ALA A 168 0.09 -8.66 2.10
CA ALA A 168 -1.17 -8.42 1.43
C ALA A 168 -1.20 -8.98 -0.01
N ASN A 169 -0.11 -8.79 -0.77
CA ASN A 169 0.00 -9.32 -2.12
C ASN A 169 0.03 -10.85 -2.13
N ALA A 170 0.72 -11.47 -1.16
CA ALA A 170 0.79 -12.91 -1.02
C ALA A 170 -0.59 -13.52 -0.73
N ALA A 171 -1.35 -12.93 0.20
CA ALA A 171 -2.69 -13.39 0.53
C ALA A 171 -3.71 -13.18 -0.61
N HIS A 172 -3.74 -11.97 -1.19
CA HIS A 172 -4.77 -11.61 -2.16
C HIS A 172 -4.50 -12.12 -3.58
N ASN A 173 -3.28 -11.95 -4.09
CA ASN A 173 -2.99 -12.26 -5.49
C ASN A 173 -2.47 -13.68 -5.69
N HIS A 174 -1.72 -14.21 -4.72
CA HIS A 174 -1.09 -15.53 -4.83
C HIS A 174 -1.81 -16.62 -4.02
N GLY A 175 -2.79 -16.24 -3.19
CA GLY A 175 -3.57 -17.18 -2.37
C GLY A 175 -2.73 -17.94 -1.35
N LEU A 176 -1.62 -17.35 -0.90
CA LEU A 176 -0.73 -17.94 0.11
C LEU A 176 -1.25 -17.66 1.51
N ASP A 177 -0.98 -18.56 2.45
CA ASP A 177 -1.36 -18.41 3.85
C ASP A 177 -0.49 -17.34 4.55
N ALA A 178 -1.12 -16.25 4.98
CA ALA A 178 -0.45 -15.07 5.53
C ALA A 178 0.37 -15.37 6.80
N ASP A 179 -0.08 -16.33 7.60
CA ASP A 179 0.51 -16.66 8.91
C ASP A 179 1.77 -17.54 8.76
N LYS A 180 1.88 -18.22 7.61
CA LYS A 180 2.98 -19.14 7.28
C LYS A 180 4.08 -18.49 6.45
N LEU A 181 3.97 -17.18 6.19
CA LEU A 181 4.96 -16.48 5.38
C LEU A 181 6.27 -16.25 6.15
N ILE A 182 7.38 -16.48 5.44
CA ILE A 182 8.74 -16.18 5.88
C ILE A 182 9.36 -15.18 4.91
N VAL A 183 10.15 -14.24 5.44
CA VAL A 183 10.97 -13.34 4.64
C VAL A 183 12.20 -14.11 4.16
N GLU A 184 12.16 -14.59 2.91
CA GLU A 184 13.28 -15.31 2.30
C GLU A 184 14.46 -14.35 2.06
N GLU A 185 14.18 -13.25 1.36
CA GLU A 185 15.20 -12.28 0.98
C GLU A 185 14.72 -10.85 1.23
N ALA A 186 15.60 -10.02 1.76
CA ALA A 186 15.34 -8.58 1.92
C ALA A 186 16.61 -7.80 1.60
N PHE A 187 16.74 -7.32 0.37
CA PHE A 187 17.94 -6.64 -0.09
C PHE A 187 17.65 -5.23 -0.61
N VAL A 188 18.70 -4.41 -0.64
CA VAL A 188 18.61 -3.00 -0.99
C VAL A 188 19.55 -2.72 -2.14
N GLY A 189 19.01 -2.20 -3.23
CA GLY A 189 19.77 -1.76 -4.39
C GLY A 189 20.05 -0.25 -4.37
N LYS A 190 21.10 0.16 -5.08
CA LYS A 190 21.34 1.58 -5.40
C LYS A 190 20.19 2.13 -6.27
N GLY A 191 19.73 3.34 -5.95
CA GLY A 191 18.81 4.12 -6.78
C GLY A 191 19.51 5.31 -7.44
N LEU A 192 18.74 6.30 -7.90
CA LEU A 192 19.30 7.53 -8.46
C LEU A 192 19.99 8.38 -7.37
N TYR A 193 21.26 8.68 -7.56
CA TYR A 193 22.02 9.53 -6.65
C TYR A 193 22.10 10.94 -7.22
N LEU A 194 21.60 11.92 -6.47
CA LEU A 194 21.57 13.29 -6.92
C LEU A 194 22.83 14.02 -6.44
N LYS A 195 23.65 14.50 -7.38
CA LYS A 195 24.85 15.30 -7.07
C LYS A 195 24.44 16.73 -6.68
N ARG A 196 25.09 17.28 -5.65
CA ARG A 196 24.91 18.66 -5.15
C ARG A 196 26.29 19.26 -4.90
N LEU A 197 26.50 20.51 -5.30
CA LEU A 197 27.74 21.21 -4.98
C LEU A 197 27.80 21.48 -3.46
N SER A 198 28.99 21.35 -2.89
CA SER A 198 29.31 21.65 -1.49
C SER A 198 30.48 22.62 -1.48
N TYR A 199 30.25 23.83 -1.00
CA TYR A 199 31.29 24.85 -0.90
C TYR A 199 32.12 24.66 0.36
N HIS A 200 33.42 24.88 0.26
CA HIS A 200 34.40 24.76 1.35
C HIS A 200 35.26 26.02 1.42
N ALA A 201 36.03 26.16 2.51
CA ALA A 201 36.93 27.30 2.70
C ALA A 201 38.01 27.39 1.59
N LYS A 202 38.59 28.59 1.43
CA LYS A 202 39.66 28.88 0.46
C LYS A 202 39.26 28.60 -1.01
N GLY A 203 38.02 28.90 -1.38
CA GLY A 203 37.52 28.73 -2.75
C GLY A 203 37.39 27.28 -3.24
N ARG A 204 37.50 26.29 -2.35
CA ARG A 204 37.39 24.87 -2.70
C ARG A 204 35.92 24.46 -2.85
N CYS A 205 35.64 23.54 -3.77
CA CYS A 205 34.32 22.93 -3.92
C CYS A 205 34.43 21.40 -4.00
N GLY A 206 33.45 20.72 -3.41
CA GLY A 206 33.29 19.27 -3.47
C GLY A 206 31.89 18.89 -3.94
N VAL A 207 31.70 17.64 -4.33
CA VAL A 207 30.39 17.13 -4.75
C VAL A 207 29.81 16.25 -3.64
N ARG A 208 28.67 16.66 -3.08
CA ARG A 208 27.90 15.88 -2.11
C ARG A 208 26.77 15.15 -2.83
N GLU A 209 26.68 13.85 -2.62
CA GLU A 209 25.60 13.04 -3.18
C GLU A 209 24.43 12.91 -2.21
N ARG A 210 23.20 13.06 -2.70
CA ARG A 210 21.95 12.73 -1.99
C ARG A 210 21.52 11.34 -2.46
N PRO A 211 21.82 10.28 -1.69
CA PRO A 211 21.54 8.92 -2.11
C PRO A 211 20.04 8.62 -2.03
N ARG A 212 19.54 7.88 -3.01
CA ARG A 212 18.25 7.20 -2.97
C ARG A 212 18.45 5.71 -3.19
N CYS A 213 17.55 4.88 -2.71
CA CYS A 213 17.64 3.43 -2.85
C CYS A 213 16.32 2.79 -3.27
N ARG A 214 16.42 1.54 -3.69
CA ARG A 214 15.29 0.64 -3.94
C ARG A 214 15.37 -0.51 -2.96
N LEU A 215 14.26 -0.86 -2.33
CA LEU A 215 14.14 -1.98 -1.42
C LEU A 215 13.30 -3.06 -2.09
N THR A 216 13.81 -4.28 -2.05
CA THR A 216 13.13 -5.47 -2.55
C THR A 216 12.99 -6.46 -1.41
N VAL A 217 11.79 -6.94 -1.18
CA VAL A 217 11.48 -8.00 -0.22
C VAL A 217 10.83 -9.14 -0.99
N VAL A 218 11.31 -10.35 -0.75
CA VAL A 218 10.76 -11.60 -1.27
C VAL A 218 10.26 -12.41 -0.10
N VAL A 219 9.00 -12.82 -0.16
CA VAL A 219 8.36 -13.70 0.82
C VAL A 219 7.99 -15.01 0.15
N ARG A 220 8.04 -16.09 0.93
CA ARG A 220 7.59 -17.42 0.53
C ARG A 220 6.84 -18.07 1.68
N GLU A 221 6.08 -19.10 1.37
CA GLU A 221 5.54 -19.99 2.40
C GLU A 221 6.66 -20.82 3.05
N ALA A 222 6.53 -21.02 4.36
CA ALA A 222 7.37 -21.95 5.10
C ALA A 222 7.10 -23.38 4.61
N THR A 223 8.16 -24.18 4.47
CA THR A 223 7.98 -25.62 4.27
C THR A 223 7.51 -26.26 5.58
N ALA A 224 6.78 -27.38 5.50
CA ALA A 224 6.27 -28.07 6.69
C ALA A 224 7.39 -28.45 7.68
N GLU A 225 8.59 -28.77 7.18
CA GLU A 225 9.75 -29.03 8.02
C GLU A 225 10.24 -27.78 8.77
N GLU A 226 10.25 -26.62 8.11
CA GLU A 226 10.64 -25.35 8.71
C GLU A 226 9.64 -24.95 9.81
N GLU A 227 8.35 -25.15 9.58
CA GLU A 227 7.31 -24.93 10.59
C GLU A 227 7.50 -25.81 11.82
N ALA A 228 7.74 -27.11 11.61
CA ALA A 228 8.01 -28.05 12.69
C ALA A 228 9.28 -27.67 13.47
N LYS A 229 10.34 -27.22 12.79
CA LYS A 229 11.58 -26.72 13.43
C LYS A 229 11.28 -25.48 14.27
N ILE A 230 10.53 -24.51 13.75
CA ILE A 230 10.15 -23.30 14.47
C ILE A 230 9.30 -23.63 15.71
N ALA A 231 8.31 -24.52 15.58
CA ALA A 231 7.47 -24.95 16.68
C ALA A 231 8.29 -25.63 17.79
N LYS A 232 9.20 -26.54 17.43
CA LYS A 232 10.12 -27.19 18.38
C LYS A 232 11.00 -26.16 19.11
N LEU A 233 11.56 -25.19 18.38
CA LEU A 233 12.36 -24.11 18.97
C LEU A 233 11.55 -23.26 19.95
N ARG A 234 10.31 -22.89 19.60
CA ARG A 234 9.42 -22.11 20.49
C ARG A 234 9.10 -22.87 21.78
N VAL A 235 8.72 -24.14 21.70
CA VAL A 235 8.46 -24.98 22.88
C VAL A 235 9.71 -25.15 23.74
N MET A 236 10.88 -25.38 23.11
CA MET A 236 12.14 -25.49 23.83
C MET A 236 12.50 -24.18 24.55
N ASN A 237 12.37 -23.04 23.88
CA ASN A 237 12.65 -21.73 24.46
C ASN A 237 11.70 -21.41 25.63
N TYR A 238 10.41 -21.70 25.49
CA TYR A 238 9.44 -21.58 26.57
C TYR A 238 9.83 -22.43 27.78
N LYS A 239 10.12 -23.73 27.59
CA LYS A 239 10.57 -24.62 28.67
C LYS A 239 11.82 -24.09 29.37
N LYS A 240 12.78 -23.54 28.62
CA LYS A 240 14.01 -22.94 29.18
C LYS A 240 13.69 -21.69 30.01
N LEU A 241 12.84 -20.80 29.51
CA LEU A 241 12.42 -19.59 30.23
C LEU A 241 11.68 -19.93 31.51
N THR A 242 10.69 -20.84 31.47
CA THR A 242 9.94 -21.27 32.66
C THR A 242 10.85 -21.92 33.71
N ARG A 243 11.84 -22.72 33.30
CA ARG A 243 12.84 -23.28 34.23
C ARG A 243 13.67 -22.17 34.88
N LYS A 244 14.11 -21.18 34.11
CA LYS A 244 14.89 -20.03 34.60
C LYS A 244 14.08 -19.17 35.57
N GLU A 245 12.81 -18.89 35.26
CA GLU A 245 11.89 -18.16 36.16
C GLU A 245 11.69 -18.89 37.49
N LYS A 246 11.46 -20.21 37.45
CA LYS A 246 11.34 -21.04 38.66
C LYS A 246 12.61 -21.04 39.50
N GLN A 247 13.78 -21.01 38.87
CA GLN A 247 15.07 -20.92 39.56
C GLN A 247 15.33 -19.54 40.18
N LEU A 248 14.92 -18.46 39.50
CA LEU A 248 15.13 -17.08 39.95
C LEU A 248 14.13 -16.63 41.01
N MET A 249 12.89 -17.15 40.98
CA MET A 249 11.85 -16.88 41.98
C MET A 249 11.44 -18.19 42.68
N PRO A 250 12.31 -18.79 43.50
CA PRO A 250 12.02 -20.05 44.18
C PRO A 250 10.88 -19.91 45.20
N HIS A 251 10.62 -18.69 45.69
CA HIS A 251 9.56 -18.39 46.64
C HIS A 251 8.53 -17.47 45.98
N ARG A 252 7.42 -18.02 45.50
CA ARG A 252 6.18 -17.22 45.47
C ARG A 252 5.95 -16.79 46.92
N LEU A 253 5.62 -15.51 47.16
CA LEU A 253 5.10 -15.09 48.46
C LEU A 253 4.02 -16.11 48.80
N ILE A 254 4.26 -16.95 49.80
CA ILE A 254 3.24 -17.90 50.23
C ILE A 254 2.13 -16.97 50.69
N GLU A 255 1.05 -16.86 49.91
CA GLU A 255 -0.18 -16.28 50.40
C GLU A 255 -0.59 -17.19 51.54
N VAL A 256 -0.13 -16.87 52.75
CA VAL A 256 -0.57 -17.50 53.96
C VAL A 256 -2.00 -17.00 54.13
N SER A 257 -2.93 -17.56 53.36
CA SER A 257 -4.32 -17.56 53.76
C SER A 257 -4.31 -18.36 55.05
N PRO A 258 -4.45 -17.69 56.21
CA PRO A 258 -4.37 -18.40 57.48
C PRO A 258 -5.45 -19.48 57.47
N LYS A 259 -5.16 -20.64 58.06
CA LYS A 259 -6.02 -21.83 57.97
C LYS A 259 -7.50 -21.56 58.32
N TRP A 260 -7.77 -20.53 59.12
CA TRP A 260 -9.11 -20.06 59.46
C TRP A 260 -9.91 -19.46 58.28
N ALA A 261 -9.25 -18.87 57.28
CA ALA A 261 -9.90 -18.30 56.09
C ALA A 261 -10.30 -19.37 55.05
N ARG A 262 -9.69 -20.57 55.11
CA ARG A 262 -9.99 -21.68 54.20
C ARG A 262 -11.34 -22.34 54.54
N LYS A 263 -11.64 -22.48 55.83
CA LYS A 263 -12.90 -23.01 56.34
C LYS A 263 -14.11 -22.13 55.97
N ARG A 264 -13.95 -20.81 56.03
CA ARG A 264 -15.02 -19.86 55.69
C ARG A 264 -15.37 -19.88 54.19
N LYS A 265 -14.38 -20.11 53.34
CA LYS A 265 -14.56 -20.19 51.88
C LYS A 265 -15.24 -21.50 51.46
N GLU A 266 -14.91 -22.61 52.12
CA GLU A 266 -15.61 -23.89 51.95
C GLU A 266 -17.08 -23.82 52.42
N GLU A 267 -17.37 -23.08 53.50
CA GLU A 267 -18.74 -22.82 53.98
C GLU A 267 -19.55 -21.90 53.05
N GLU A 268 -18.93 -20.86 52.47
CA GLU A 268 -19.57 -20.00 51.46
C GLU A 268 -19.81 -20.72 50.13
N GLU A 269 -18.87 -21.55 49.67
CA GLU A 269 -19.02 -22.36 48.44
C GLU A 269 -20.04 -23.50 48.62
N ALA A 270 -20.14 -24.09 49.82
CA ALA A 270 -21.20 -25.05 50.16
C ALA A 270 -22.57 -24.36 50.26
N GLY A 271 -22.64 -23.16 50.85
CA GLY A 271 -23.87 -22.37 50.98
C GLY A 271 -24.39 -21.77 49.67
N ALA A 272 -23.52 -21.58 48.66
CA ALA A 272 -23.91 -21.10 47.33
C ALA A 272 -24.44 -22.20 46.39
N SER A 273 -24.43 -23.46 46.84
CA SER A 273 -24.90 -24.64 46.08
C SER A 273 -26.23 -25.23 46.57
N ALA A 274 -26.85 -24.61 47.59
CA ALA A 274 -28.18 -24.91 48.11
C ALA A 274 -29.17 -23.81 47.71
#